data_AF-A0AAE1GXZ6-F1
#
_entry.id   AF-A0AAE1GXZ6-F1
#
_cell.length_a   1.000
_cell.length_b   1.000
_cell.length_c   1.000
_cell.angle_alpha   90.00
_cell.angle_beta   90.00
_cell.angle_gamma   90.00
#
_symmetry.space_group_name_H-M   'P 1'
#
loop_
_entity.id
_entity.type
_entity.pdbx_description
1 polymer ?
#
loop_
_entity_poly.entity_id
_entity_poly.type
_entity_poly.pdbx_seq_one_letter_code
_entity_poly.pdbx_strand_id
1 'polypeptide(L)'
;MSFLHNASVEALRTELDLWAIPPTQTVLEGGQWIPYKPITSIDQSNTVEFCVPGTGNEYIDPAHTLLQVRGKIVDSQDLDFTADDKNEATPINYLLHSLWSQVDVSLNQKVISQSAMTYPYRSYIESLLAYDAPAKNSHMSMRMWYKDTAGYMDEVKPQNNEGLKARHELTKNSKMFEVMGPIHSDFFNQDRFLLNNVELRIKLTRQRDPFVLMSTFQNEKLLILDATLLVRKDFKTKPFQICTSDKFQKE
;
A
#
# COMPACT_ATOMS: atom_id res chain seq x y z
N MET A 1 37.63 -4.63 11.82
CA MET A 1 36.81 -3.40 11.82
C MET A 1 36.71 -2.84 10.40
N SER A 2 36.11 -3.58 9.46
CA SER A 2 36.14 -3.23 8.01
C SER A 2 34.81 -2.72 7.46
N PHE A 3 33.82 -2.43 8.32
CA PHE A 3 32.48 -1.97 7.91
C PHE A 3 32.10 -0.59 8.48
N LEU A 4 33.04 0.10 9.15
CA LEU A 4 32.82 1.46 9.65
C LEU A 4 33.22 2.47 8.56
N HIS A 5 32.31 3.36 8.21
CA HIS A 5 32.58 4.42 7.23
C HIS A 5 33.62 5.38 7.80
N ASN A 6 34.72 5.68 7.08
CA ASN A 6 35.85 6.48 7.60
C ASN A 6 35.47 7.86 8.20
N ALA A 7 34.32 8.41 7.82
CA ALA A 7 33.79 9.66 8.36
C ALA A 7 32.79 9.50 9.52
N SER A 8 32.56 8.30 10.05
CA SER A 8 31.70 8.09 11.22
C SER A 8 32.48 8.44 12.49
N VAL A 9 31.96 9.38 13.27
CA VAL A 9 32.50 9.70 14.60
C VAL A 9 32.02 8.65 15.60
N GLU A 10 32.85 8.33 16.60
CA GLU A 10 32.43 7.51 17.72
C GLU A 10 31.22 8.15 18.41
N ALA A 11 30.12 7.40 18.50
CA ALA A 11 28.90 7.87 19.12
C ALA A 11 28.61 7.00 20.36
N LEU A 12 28.22 7.66 21.45
CA LEU A 12 27.65 6.99 22.60
C LEU A 12 26.25 6.46 22.23
N ARG A 13 25.80 5.38 22.86
CA ARG A 13 24.40 4.97 22.73
C ARG A 13 23.50 6.07 23.25
N THR A 14 22.49 6.46 22.46
CA THR A 14 21.55 7.53 22.80
C THR A 14 20.85 7.30 24.15
N GLU A 15 20.65 6.04 24.57
CA GLU A 15 20.06 5.69 25.87
C GLU A 15 20.99 5.97 27.06
N LEU A 16 22.31 6.05 26.83
CA LEU A 16 23.30 6.35 27.85
C LEU A 16 23.62 7.85 27.94
N ASP A 17 23.18 8.64 26.97
CA ASP A 17 23.44 10.08 26.89
C ASP A 17 22.30 10.88 27.54
N LEU A 18 22.10 10.64 28.84
CA LEU A 18 20.99 11.16 29.66
C LEU A 18 20.97 12.70 29.79
N TRP A 19 22.09 13.37 29.51
CA TRP A 19 22.26 14.80 29.73
C TRP A 19 22.44 15.60 28.43
N ALA A 20 22.54 14.93 27.27
CA ALA A 20 22.55 15.63 25.99
C ALA A 20 21.18 16.18 25.67
N ILE A 21 21.16 17.45 25.25
CA ILE A 21 19.96 18.07 24.71
C ILE A 21 19.78 17.53 23.29
N PRO A 22 18.68 16.82 22.99
CA PRO A 22 18.47 16.30 21.64
C PRO A 22 18.34 17.46 20.65
N PRO A 23 18.94 17.35 19.45
CA PRO A 23 18.82 18.40 18.44
C PRO A 23 17.36 18.54 18.01
N THR A 24 16.87 19.78 17.93
CA THR A 24 15.50 20.05 17.45
C THR A 24 15.49 20.15 15.93
N GLN A 25 14.65 19.35 15.28
CA GLN A 25 14.45 19.43 13.84
C GLN A 25 13.68 20.71 13.49
N THR A 26 14.33 21.65 12.82
CA THR A 26 13.74 22.92 12.35
C THR A 26 13.71 23.03 10.82
N VAL A 27 14.25 22.03 10.12
CA VAL A 27 14.48 22.10 8.67
C VAL A 27 13.23 21.74 7.86
N LEU A 28 12.38 20.84 8.35
CA LEU A 28 11.13 20.45 7.69
C LEU A 28 10.00 21.38 8.13
N GLU A 29 9.37 22.10 7.19
CA GLU A 29 8.23 23.00 7.49
C GLU A 29 6.92 22.23 7.66
N GLY A 30 6.81 21.12 6.93
CA GLY A 30 5.59 20.32 6.85
C GLY A 30 5.58 19.52 5.56
N GLY A 31 4.43 18.96 5.26
CA GLY A 31 4.22 18.21 4.03
C GLY A 31 2.77 18.13 3.63
N GLN A 32 2.56 17.64 2.42
CA GLN A 32 1.26 17.47 1.79
C GLN A 32 1.15 16.10 1.12
N TRP A 33 -0.08 15.59 1.03
CA TRP A 33 -0.36 14.41 0.20
C TRP A 33 -0.69 14.86 -1.22
N ILE A 34 0.08 14.37 -2.19
CA ILE A 34 -0.15 14.65 -3.61
C ILE A 34 -0.74 13.39 -4.26
N PRO A 35 -1.92 13.48 -4.90
CA PRO A 35 -2.52 12.37 -5.62
C PRO A 35 -1.86 12.19 -6.99
N TYR A 36 -1.45 10.96 -7.29
CA TYR A 36 -0.96 10.51 -8.58
C TYR A 36 -1.93 9.51 -9.20
N LYS A 37 -2.30 9.74 -10.45
CA LYS A 37 -3.12 8.82 -11.24
C LYS A 37 -2.22 7.80 -11.97
N PRO A 38 -2.77 6.64 -12.36
CA PRO A 38 -2.02 5.65 -13.11
C PRO A 38 -1.66 6.19 -14.50
N ILE A 39 -0.52 5.74 -15.02
CA ILE A 39 -0.05 6.04 -16.38
C ILE A 39 -0.85 5.21 -17.39
N THR A 40 -1.15 3.96 -17.03
CA THR A 40 -1.89 3.02 -17.85
C THR A 40 -3.39 3.16 -17.58
N SER A 41 -4.20 3.02 -18.64
CA SER A 41 -5.65 2.91 -18.46
C SER A 41 -5.99 1.62 -17.71
N ILE A 42 -6.84 1.74 -16.68
CA ILE A 42 -7.19 0.63 -15.78
C ILE A 42 -8.04 -0.43 -16.51
N ASP A 43 -8.92 -0.02 -17.43
CA ASP A 43 -9.91 -0.90 -18.06
C ASP A 43 -9.30 -1.94 -19.02
N GLN A 44 -8.14 -1.64 -19.61
CA GLN A 44 -7.53 -2.45 -20.67
C GLN A 44 -6.28 -3.20 -20.21
N SER A 45 -5.81 -2.95 -19.00
CA SER A 45 -4.50 -3.37 -18.53
C SER A 45 -4.59 -4.26 -17.31
N ASN A 46 -3.93 -5.42 -17.36
CA ASN A 46 -3.72 -6.27 -16.18
C ASN A 46 -2.75 -5.63 -15.16
N THR A 47 -2.12 -4.51 -15.50
CA THR A 47 -1.14 -3.82 -14.64
C THR A 47 -1.48 -2.35 -14.46
N VAL A 48 -1.45 -1.88 -13.22
CA VAL A 48 -1.63 -0.47 -12.86
C VAL A 48 -0.26 0.10 -12.50
N GLU A 49 0.22 1.07 -13.28
CA GLU A 49 1.52 1.68 -13.09
C GLU A 49 1.40 3.14 -12.64
N PHE A 50 2.09 3.51 -11.57
CA PHE A 50 2.21 4.87 -11.09
C PHE A 50 3.65 5.36 -11.29
N CYS A 51 3.81 6.59 -11.77
CA CYS A 51 5.10 7.28 -11.81
C CYS A 51 5.01 8.55 -10.99
N VAL A 52 5.88 8.62 -9.98
CA VAL A 52 6.08 9.78 -9.14
C VAL A 52 7.41 10.40 -9.59
N PRO A 53 7.38 11.51 -10.33
CA PRO A 53 8.59 12.15 -10.79
C PRO A 53 9.38 12.67 -9.59
N GLY A 54 10.69 12.42 -9.59
CA GLY A 54 11.62 12.93 -8.58
C GLY A 54 11.96 14.41 -8.77
N THR A 55 11.26 15.12 -9.65
CA THR A 55 11.53 16.53 -9.96
C THR A 55 11.05 17.44 -8.84
N GLY A 56 11.94 18.26 -8.30
CA GLY A 56 11.61 19.31 -7.34
C GLY A 56 12.53 19.37 -6.12
N ASN A 57 12.21 20.30 -5.21
CA ASN A 57 12.89 20.46 -3.93
C ASN A 57 12.22 19.69 -2.77
N GLU A 58 11.16 18.95 -3.08
CA GLU A 58 10.35 18.17 -2.15
C GLU A 58 10.91 16.75 -1.99
N TYR A 59 10.89 16.26 -0.76
CA TYR A 59 11.32 14.89 -0.45
C TYR A 59 10.10 13.98 -0.41
N ILE A 60 10.24 12.77 -0.92
CA ILE A 60 9.17 11.77 -0.86
C ILE A 60 9.34 11.00 0.45
N ASP A 61 8.26 10.95 1.22
CA ASP A 61 8.15 10.09 2.39
C ASP A 61 7.49 8.77 1.99
N PRO A 62 8.27 7.67 1.87
CA PRO A 62 7.72 6.38 1.50
C PRO A 62 6.78 5.82 2.58
N ALA A 63 7.04 6.05 3.87
CA ALA A 63 6.26 5.45 4.96
C ALA A 63 4.79 5.91 4.97
N HIS A 64 4.55 7.15 4.57
CA HIS A 64 3.21 7.75 4.52
C HIS A 64 2.59 7.75 3.13
N THR A 65 3.09 6.91 2.21
CA THR A 65 2.49 6.70 0.89
C THR A 65 1.31 5.74 0.98
N LEU A 66 0.16 6.14 0.46
CA LEU A 66 -1.10 5.40 0.54
C LEU A 66 -1.64 5.11 -0.86
N LEU A 67 -2.13 3.90 -1.07
CA LEU A 67 -2.87 3.49 -2.26
C LEU A 67 -4.36 3.53 -1.95
N GLN A 68 -5.12 4.19 -2.81
CA GLN A 68 -6.58 4.27 -2.78
C GLN A 68 -7.13 3.59 -4.03
N VAL A 69 -8.06 2.66 -3.86
CA VAL A 69 -8.71 1.93 -4.95
C VAL A 69 -10.22 1.99 -4.78
N ARG A 70 -10.92 2.35 -5.86
CA ARG A 70 -12.37 2.31 -5.96
C ARG A 70 -12.77 1.21 -6.93
N GLY A 71 -13.72 0.38 -6.53
CA GLY A 71 -14.18 -0.73 -7.35
C GLY A 71 -15.64 -1.08 -7.14
N LYS A 72 -16.15 -1.95 -8.01
CA LYS A 72 -17.48 -2.56 -7.91
C LYS A 72 -17.41 -4.03 -8.33
N ILE A 73 -18.34 -4.84 -7.86
CA ILE A 73 -18.47 -6.24 -8.30
C ILE A 73 -19.59 -6.29 -9.33
N VAL A 74 -19.35 -6.93 -10.47
CA VAL A 74 -20.31 -7.07 -11.59
C VAL A 74 -20.38 -8.53 -12.04
N ASP A 75 -21.39 -8.85 -12.83
CA ASP A 75 -21.48 -10.16 -13.47
C ASP A 75 -20.46 -10.29 -14.63
N SER A 76 -20.32 -11.50 -15.16
CA SER A 76 -19.51 -11.83 -16.33
C SER A 76 -19.73 -10.92 -17.55
N GLN A 77 -20.93 -10.33 -17.66
CA GLN A 77 -21.37 -9.41 -18.72
C GLN A 77 -21.25 -7.92 -18.35
N ASP A 78 -20.54 -7.58 -17.27
CA ASP A 78 -20.37 -6.22 -16.74
C ASP A 78 -21.69 -5.54 -16.33
N LEU A 79 -22.72 -6.34 -16.04
CA LEU A 79 -24.01 -5.88 -15.53
C LEU A 79 -23.97 -5.76 -14.00
N ASP A 80 -24.67 -4.74 -13.50
CA ASP A 80 -24.81 -4.50 -12.07
C ASP A 80 -25.88 -5.43 -11.47
N PHE A 81 -25.59 -5.99 -10.30
CA PHE A 81 -26.51 -6.83 -9.54
C PHE A 81 -27.60 -5.99 -8.87
N THR A 82 -28.84 -6.46 -8.99
CA THR A 82 -29.99 -5.91 -8.27
C THR A 82 -30.25 -6.71 -6.98
N ALA A 83 -31.09 -6.17 -6.09
CA ALA A 83 -31.41 -6.83 -4.82
C ALA A 83 -32.09 -8.21 -4.98
N ASP A 84 -32.68 -8.47 -6.14
CA ASP A 84 -33.42 -9.70 -6.44
C ASP A 84 -32.50 -10.85 -6.89
N ASP A 85 -31.29 -10.55 -7.36
CA ASP A 85 -30.37 -11.52 -7.96
C ASP A 85 -29.73 -12.48 -6.94
N LYS A 86 -29.93 -12.23 -5.63
CA LYS A 86 -29.37 -13.03 -4.52
C LYS A 86 -27.90 -13.38 -4.70
N ASN A 87 -27.12 -12.46 -5.27
CA ASN A 87 -25.71 -12.74 -5.51
C ASN A 87 -24.96 -12.82 -4.16
N GLU A 88 -24.25 -13.92 -3.95
CA GLU A 88 -23.46 -14.20 -2.75
C GLU A 88 -21.98 -13.76 -2.90
N ALA A 89 -21.59 -13.22 -4.06
CA ALA A 89 -20.21 -12.81 -4.34
C ALA A 89 -19.72 -11.77 -3.33
N THR A 90 -18.69 -12.14 -2.59
CA THR A 90 -18.13 -11.33 -1.51
C THR A 90 -16.62 -11.29 -1.66
N PRO A 91 -15.96 -10.13 -1.47
CA PRO A 91 -14.51 -10.07 -1.53
C PRO A 91 -13.86 -10.87 -0.39
N ILE A 92 -12.69 -11.44 -0.67
CA ILE A 92 -11.81 -12.03 0.34
C ILE A 92 -11.35 -10.94 1.32
N ASN A 93 -10.95 -11.39 2.50
CA ASN A 93 -10.36 -10.54 3.51
C ASN A 93 -9.17 -9.73 2.96
N TYR A 94 -8.97 -8.55 3.53
CA TYR A 94 -7.86 -7.67 3.19
C TYR A 94 -7.80 -7.29 1.70
N LEU A 95 -8.96 -6.92 1.15
CA LEU A 95 -9.16 -6.72 -0.29
C LEU A 95 -8.11 -5.82 -0.94
N LEU A 96 -7.70 -4.71 -0.29
CA LEU A 96 -6.73 -3.76 -0.86
C LEU A 96 -5.46 -4.45 -1.36
N HIS A 97 -4.96 -5.45 -0.62
CA HIS A 97 -3.76 -6.18 -0.97
C HIS A 97 -4.06 -7.46 -1.76
N SER A 98 -5.19 -8.10 -1.49
CA SER A 98 -5.65 -9.28 -2.23
C SER A 98 -5.94 -8.98 -3.70
N LEU A 99 -6.23 -7.73 -4.05
CA LEU A 99 -6.41 -7.24 -5.44
C LEU A 99 -5.16 -7.41 -6.32
N TRP A 100 -3.97 -7.49 -5.73
CA TRP A 100 -2.71 -7.48 -6.45
C TRP A 100 -1.97 -8.81 -6.27
N SER A 101 -1.56 -9.41 -7.38
CA SER A 101 -0.74 -10.63 -7.36
C SER A 101 0.73 -10.32 -7.08
N GLN A 102 1.21 -9.18 -7.59
CA GLN A 102 2.59 -8.73 -7.48
C GLN A 102 2.66 -7.21 -7.40
N VAL A 103 3.60 -6.70 -6.61
CA VAL A 103 3.90 -5.27 -6.49
C VAL A 103 5.39 -5.06 -6.72
N ASP A 104 5.72 -4.35 -7.79
CA ASP A 104 7.08 -3.99 -8.13
C ASP A 104 7.34 -2.51 -7.84
N VAL A 105 8.34 -2.24 -7.03
CA VAL A 105 8.83 -0.89 -6.74
C VAL A 105 10.17 -0.73 -7.44
N SER A 106 10.29 0.34 -8.23
CA SER A 106 11.51 0.69 -8.96
C SER A 106 11.91 2.13 -8.70
N LEU A 107 13.22 2.35 -8.57
CA LEU A 107 13.84 3.66 -8.42
C LEU A 107 14.72 3.91 -9.64
N ASN A 108 14.47 4.99 -10.38
CA ASN A 108 15.19 5.29 -11.64
C ASN A 108 15.29 4.05 -12.57
N GLN A 109 14.15 3.38 -12.80
CA GLN A 109 14.03 2.17 -13.62
C GLN A 109 14.72 0.90 -13.08
N LYS A 110 15.41 0.97 -11.94
CA LYS A 110 15.96 -0.20 -11.27
C LYS A 110 14.95 -0.75 -10.28
N VAL A 111 14.49 -1.99 -10.49
CA VAL A 111 13.62 -2.69 -9.55
C VAL A 111 14.39 -2.96 -8.25
N ILE A 112 13.80 -2.56 -7.12
CA ILE A 112 14.36 -2.77 -5.77
C ILE A 112 13.57 -3.81 -4.98
N SER A 113 12.31 -4.05 -5.33
CA SER A 113 11.46 -5.05 -4.69
C SER A 113 11.74 -6.46 -5.21
N GLN A 114 11.39 -7.45 -4.40
CA GLN A 114 11.35 -8.84 -4.85
C GLN A 114 10.06 -9.09 -5.62
N SER A 115 10.18 -9.19 -6.95
CA SER A 115 9.08 -9.49 -7.87
C SER A 115 8.62 -10.95 -7.74
N ALA A 116 7.65 -11.21 -6.86
CA ALA A 116 7.03 -12.52 -6.67
C ALA A 116 5.51 -12.42 -6.66
N MET A 117 4.84 -13.41 -7.26
CA MET A 117 3.37 -13.51 -7.34
C MET A 117 2.70 -13.96 -6.02
N THR A 118 3.37 -13.75 -4.88
CA THR A 118 2.94 -14.17 -3.54
C THR A 118 2.62 -12.98 -2.63
N TYR A 119 2.50 -11.79 -3.21
CA TYR A 119 2.14 -10.56 -2.52
C TYR A 119 0.94 -10.67 -1.57
N PRO A 120 -0.22 -11.25 -1.98
CA PRO A 120 -1.40 -11.26 -1.12
C PRO A 120 -1.18 -12.12 0.14
N TYR A 121 -0.42 -13.21 0.03
CA TYR A 121 -0.09 -14.06 1.18
C TYR A 121 0.88 -13.37 2.13
N ARG A 122 1.93 -12.75 1.60
CA ARG A 122 2.93 -12.02 2.39
C ARG A 122 2.27 -10.91 3.20
N SER A 123 1.52 -10.04 2.51
CA SER A 123 0.83 -8.90 3.12
C SER A 123 -0.22 -9.33 4.16
N TYR A 124 -0.95 -10.41 3.90
CA TYR A 124 -1.91 -10.95 4.86
C TYR A 124 -1.23 -11.50 6.12
N ILE A 125 -0.17 -12.30 5.99
CA ILE A 125 0.56 -12.87 7.13
C ILE A 125 1.25 -11.79 7.94
N GLU A 126 1.93 -10.84 7.28
CA GLU A 126 2.57 -9.71 7.95
C GLU A 126 1.54 -8.90 8.74
N SER A 127 0.39 -8.58 8.15
CA SER A 127 -0.67 -7.82 8.84
C SER A 127 -1.33 -8.61 9.97
N LEU A 128 -1.47 -9.92 9.81
CA LEU A 128 -2.03 -10.79 10.83
C LEU A 128 -1.12 -10.84 12.07
N LEU A 129 0.20 -10.87 11.88
CA LEU A 129 1.17 -10.99 12.96
C LEU A 129 1.60 -9.64 13.54
N ALA A 130 1.66 -8.58 12.74
CA ALA A 130 2.18 -7.27 13.16
C ALA A 130 1.16 -6.41 13.91
N TYR A 131 -0.14 -6.55 13.63
CA TYR A 131 -1.17 -5.67 14.20
C TYR A 131 -1.96 -6.34 15.33
N ASP A 132 -2.21 -5.57 16.38
CA ASP A 132 -3.09 -5.96 17.48
C ASP A 132 -4.59 -5.80 17.14
N ALA A 133 -5.45 -6.33 18.01
CA ALA A 133 -6.90 -6.22 17.88
C ALA A 133 -7.45 -4.78 17.66
N PRO A 134 -7.00 -3.72 18.37
CA PRO A 134 -7.52 -2.37 18.13
C PRO A 134 -7.13 -1.82 16.75
N ALA A 135 -5.93 -2.15 16.25
CA ALA A 135 -5.51 -1.77 14.90
C ALA A 135 -6.38 -2.45 13.84
N LYS A 136 -6.65 -3.74 14.01
CA LYS A 136 -7.51 -4.55 13.13
C LYS A 136 -8.94 -4.03 13.05
N ASN A 137 -9.48 -3.52 14.16
CA ASN A 137 -10.86 -2.99 14.21
C ASN A 137 -10.97 -1.51 13.79
N SER A 138 -9.86 -0.78 13.74
CA SER A 138 -9.83 0.65 13.39
C SER A 138 -9.39 0.84 11.94
N HIS A 139 -8.14 1.24 11.71
CA HIS A 139 -7.65 1.64 10.39
C HIS A 139 -7.54 0.47 9.40
N MET A 140 -7.42 -0.77 9.85
CA MET A 140 -7.40 -1.92 8.92
C MET A 140 -8.77 -2.18 8.28
N SER A 141 -9.88 -1.71 8.88
CA SER A 141 -11.20 -1.77 8.25
C SER A 141 -11.24 -0.99 6.92
N MET A 142 -10.44 0.08 6.78
CA MET A 142 -10.28 0.84 5.54
C MET A 142 -9.65 0.01 4.40
N ARG A 143 -8.97 -1.10 4.75
CA ARG A 143 -8.37 -2.06 3.81
C ARG A 143 -9.26 -3.30 3.62
N MET A 144 -10.51 -3.24 4.12
CA MET A 144 -11.46 -4.36 4.23
C MET A 144 -10.92 -5.54 5.05
N TRP A 145 -10.20 -5.25 6.14
CA TRP A 145 -9.90 -6.28 7.13
C TRP A 145 -11.09 -6.49 8.07
N TYR A 146 -11.67 -7.67 8.02
CA TYR A 146 -12.69 -8.11 8.98
C TYR A 146 -12.32 -9.51 9.46
N LYS A 147 -12.24 -9.72 10.78
CA LYS A 147 -11.85 -11.01 11.33
C LYS A 147 -12.94 -12.04 11.06
N ASP A 148 -12.58 -13.10 10.36
CA ASP A 148 -13.50 -14.20 10.06
C ASP A 148 -13.75 -15.08 11.30
N THR A 149 -14.92 -15.71 11.38
CA THR A 149 -15.27 -16.62 12.48
C THR A 149 -14.47 -17.92 12.38
N ALA A 150 -13.87 -18.37 13.49
CA ALA A 150 -13.10 -19.62 13.52
C ALA A 150 -13.98 -20.83 13.15
N GLY A 151 -13.48 -21.67 12.23
CA GLY A 151 -14.20 -22.85 11.71
C GLY A 151 -15.08 -22.58 10.48
N TYR A 152 -15.31 -21.30 10.13
CA TYR A 152 -16.16 -20.90 9.00
C TYR A 152 -15.43 -20.02 7.98
N MET A 153 -14.09 -20.10 7.93
CA MET A 153 -13.26 -19.24 7.06
C MET A 153 -13.43 -19.56 5.56
N ASP A 154 -13.72 -20.82 5.23
CA ASP A 154 -13.93 -21.29 3.85
C ASP A 154 -15.41 -21.24 3.43
N GLU A 155 -16.31 -20.79 4.31
CA GLU A 155 -17.70 -20.63 3.94
C GLU A 155 -17.86 -19.47 2.95
N VAL A 156 -18.50 -19.76 1.82
CA VAL A 156 -18.79 -18.76 0.78
C VAL A 156 -20.02 -17.92 1.14
N LYS A 157 -20.92 -18.44 1.98
CA LYS A 157 -22.17 -17.79 2.33
C LYS A 157 -22.01 -16.89 3.56
N PRO A 158 -22.50 -15.64 3.53
CA PRO A 158 -22.39 -14.69 4.64
C PRO A 158 -23.40 -14.98 5.78
N GLN A 159 -23.37 -16.21 6.33
CA GLN A 159 -24.27 -16.65 7.40
C GLN A 159 -23.53 -16.82 8.73
N ASN A 160 -22.61 -17.80 8.83
CA ASN A 160 -21.93 -18.10 10.10
C ASN A 160 -20.65 -17.29 10.28
N ASN A 161 -20.07 -16.80 9.19
CA ASN A 161 -18.89 -15.95 9.22
C ASN A 161 -19.27 -14.46 9.33
N GLU A 162 -19.06 -13.88 10.52
CA GLU A 162 -19.37 -12.47 10.81
C GLU A 162 -18.51 -11.51 9.97
N GLY A 163 -17.24 -11.85 9.75
CA GLY A 163 -16.32 -11.04 8.96
C GLY A 163 -16.73 -10.99 7.49
N LEU A 164 -17.12 -12.13 6.93
CA LEU A 164 -17.65 -12.21 5.57
C LEU A 164 -18.96 -11.45 5.42
N LYS A 165 -19.86 -11.54 6.41
CA LYS A 165 -21.12 -10.80 6.41
C LYS A 165 -20.90 -9.28 6.36
N ALA A 166 -19.97 -8.77 7.17
CA ALA A 166 -19.61 -7.36 7.15
C ALA A 166 -19.05 -6.91 5.79
N ARG A 167 -18.17 -7.73 5.17
CA ARG A 167 -17.66 -7.46 3.81
C ARG A 167 -18.78 -7.48 2.77
N HIS A 168 -19.68 -8.45 2.84
CA HIS A 168 -20.80 -8.60 1.92
C HIS A 168 -21.74 -7.39 1.97
N GLU A 169 -22.04 -6.87 3.17
CA GLU A 169 -22.89 -5.68 3.33
C GLU A 169 -22.32 -4.42 2.67
N LEU A 170 -21.00 -4.32 2.55
CA LEU A 170 -20.32 -3.21 1.87
C LEU A 170 -20.41 -3.30 0.35
N THR A 171 -20.47 -4.52 -0.22
CA THR A 171 -20.37 -4.76 -1.66
C THR A 171 -21.64 -5.28 -2.32
N LYS A 172 -22.68 -5.61 -1.56
CA LYS A 172 -23.96 -6.10 -2.09
C LYS A 172 -24.54 -5.17 -3.15
N ASN A 173 -25.29 -5.74 -4.10
CA ASN A 173 -25.98 -5.03 -5.19
C ASN A 173 -25.04 -4.15 -6.03
N SER A 174 -23.85 -4.66 -6.34
CA SER A 174 -22.81 -3.93 -7.10
C SER A 174 -22.47 -2.56 -6.53
N LYS A 175 -22.65 -2.37 -5.22
CA LYS A 175 -22.34 -1.10 -4.57
C LYS A 175 -20.85 -0.78 -4.73
N MET A 176 -20.58 0.44 -5.15
CA MET A 176 -19.21 0.94 -5.24
C MET A 176 -18.60 0.99 -3.84
N PHE A 177 -17.41 0.42 -3.71
CA PHE A 177 -16.61 0.46 -2.50
C PHE A 177 -15.29 1.17 -2.75
N GLU A 178 -14.71 1.67 -1.67
CA GLU A 178 -13.43 2.34 -1.67
C GLU A 178 -12.57 1.77 -0.56
N VAL A 179 -11.33 1.44 -0.90
CA VAL A 179 -10.33 0.93 0.04
C VAL A 179 -9.06 1.75 -0.05
N MET A 180 -8.43 1.98 1.10
CA MET A 180 -7.24 2.82 1.19
C MET A 180 -6.27 2.32 2.25
N GLY A 181 -4.98 2.37 1.95
CA GLY A 181 -3.92 1.95 2.89
C GLY A 181 -2.52 2.00 2.29
N PRO A 182 -1.48 1.85 3.12
CA PRO A 182 -0.10 1.77 2.67
C PRO A 182 0.14 0.50 1.85
N ILE A 183 1.14 0.53 0.99
CA ILE A 183 1.54 -0.61 0.18
C ILE A 183 2.52 -1.48 0.98
N HIS A 184 2.28 -2.78 1.05
CA HIS A 184 3.20 -3.73 1.69
C HIS A 184 4.47 -3.92 0.84
N SER A 185 5.53 -3.18 1.12
CA SER A 185 6.86 -3.39 0.54
C SER A 185 7.90 -2.91 1.54
N ASP A 186 9.05 -3.58 1.57
CA ASP A 186 10.15 -3.23 2.48
C ASP A 186 10.60 -1.77 2.30
N PHE A 187 10.46 -1.22 1.09
CA PHE A 187 10.76 0.17 0.78
C PHE A 187 9.83 1.18 1.47
N PHE A 188 8.57 0.81 1.72
CA PHE A 188 7.59 1.66 2.41
C PHE A 188 7.64 1.48 3.94
N ASN A 189 8.42 0.52 4.44
CA ASN A 189 8.58 0.25 5.87
C ASN A 189 9.84 0.89 6.48
N GLN A 190 10.30 2.02 5.94
CA GLN A 190 11.44 2.78 6.47
C GLN A 190 11.07 4.24 6.71
N ASP A 191 11.66 4.84 7.74
CA ASP A 191 11.48 6.26 8.08
C ASP A 191 12.42 7.20 7.29
N ARG A 192 13.12 6.68 6.27
CA ARG A 192 14.07 7.46 5.47
C ARG A 192 13.37 8.05 4.26
N PHE A 193 13.47 9.37 4.12
CA PHE A 193 13.04 10.07 2.92
C PHE A 193 13.82 9.63 1.68
N LEU A 194 13.12 9.52 0.56
CA LEU A 194 13.74 9.34 -0.74
C LEU A 194 14.35 10.68 -1.19
N LEU A 195 15.59 10.61 -1.67
CA LEU A 195 16.30 11.78 -2.20
C LEU A 195 15.61 12.31 -3.46
N ASN A 196 15.73 13.62 -3.66
CA ASN A 196 15.25 14.29 -4.86
C ASN A 196 15.99 13.77 -6.11
N ASN A 197 15.38 13.96 -7.28
CA ASN A 197 15.84 13.47 -8.58
C ASN A 197 15.89 11.94 -8.70
N VAL A 198 15.20 11.22 -7.81
CA VAL A 198 14.93 9.79 -7.96
C VAL A 198 13.46 9.61 -8.32
N GLU A 199 13.21 9.08 -9.51
CA GLU A 199 11.87 8.68 -9.94
C GLU A 199 11.45 7.42 -9.19
N LEU A 200 10.30 7.49 -8.52
CA LEU A 200 9.66 6.35 -7.89
C LEU A 200 8.56 5.83 -8.83
N ARG A 201 8.69 4.57 -9.24
CA ARG A 201 7.71 3.90 -10.08
C ARG A 201 7.20 2.64 -9.39
N ILE A 202 5.88 2.54 -9.29
CA ILE A 202 5.19 1.41 -8.67
C ILE A 202 4.35 0.74 -9.75
N LYS A 203 4.58 -0.56 -9.95
CA LYS A 203 3.80 -1.39 -10.86
C LYS A 203 3.05 -2.43 -10.06
N LEU A 204 1.73 -2.38 -10.14
CA LEU A 204 0.83 -3.33 -9.48
C LEU A 204 0.29 -4.27 -10.55
N THR A 205 0.51 -5.57 -10.38
CA THR A 205 -0.08 -6.59 -11.25
C THR A 205 -1.36 -7.10 -10.61
N ARG A 206 -2.46 -7.04 -11.37
CA ARG A 206 -3.77 -7.44 -10.90
C ARG A 206 -3.83 -8.95 -10.63
N GLN A 207 -4.60 -9.32 -9.61
CA GLN A 207 -4.86 -10.70 -9.27
C GLN A 207 -6.08 -11.24 -10.04
N ARG A 208 -6.15 -12.56 -10.21
CA ARG A 208 -7.28 -13.21 -10.88
C ARG A 208 -8.55 -13.09 -10.03
N ASP A 209 -9.68 -12.79 -10.67
CA ASP A 209 -10.96 -12.59 -9.97
C ASP A 209 -11.39 -13.79 -9.08
N PRO A 210 -11.19 -15.07 -9.47
CA PRO A 210 -11.50 -16.21 -8.61
C PRO A 210 -10.69 -16.27 -7.30
N PHE A 211 -9.56 -15.58 -7.22
CA PHE A 211 -8.81 -15.43 -5.97
C PHE A 211 -9.32 -14.25 -5.15
N VAL A 212 -9.85 -13.19 -5.77
CA VAL A 212 -10.25 -11.99 -5.04
C VAL A 212 -11.66 -12.10 -4.47
N LEU A 213 -12.52 -12.88 -5.12
CA LEU A 213 -13.93 -13.05 -4.78
C LEU A 213 -14.21 -14.48 -4.28
N MET A 214 -14.96 -14.58 -3.19
CA MET A 214 -15.65 -15.79 -2.78
C MET A 214 -17.05 -15.76 -3.38
N SER A 215 -17.33 -16.68 -4.29
CA SER A 215 -18.67 -16.88 -4.85
C SER A 215 -18.93 -18.34 -5.15
N THR A 216 -20.21 -18.71 -5.13
CA THR A 216 -20.65 -20.09 -5.38
C THR A 216 -20.54 -20.45 -6.87
N PHE A 217 -20.76 -19.47 -7.75
CA PHE A 217 -20.84 -19.68 -9.20
C PHE A 217 -19.60 -19.22 -9.98
N GLN A 218 -18.69 -18.47 -9.35
CA GLN A 218 -17.41 -17.98 -9.93
C GLN A 218 -17.52 -17.26 -11.28
N ASN A 219 -18.68 -16.65 -11.57
CA ASN A 219 -18.92 -15.92 -12.81
C ASN A 219 -18.73 -14.41 -12.65
N GLU A 220 -18.61 -13.95 -11.41
CA GLU A 220 -18.53 -12.55 -11.04
C GLU A 220 -17.12 -12.01 -11.24
N LYS A 221 -17.05 -10.73 -11.61
CA LYS A 221 -15.80 -10.01 -11.84
C LYS A 221 -15.75 -8.79 -10.93
N LEU A 222 -14.55 -8.44 -10.48
CA LEU A 222 -14.33 -7.20 -9.78
C LEU A 222 -13.90 -6.15 -10.80
N LEU A 223 -14.54 -4.99 -10.89
CA LEU A 223 -14.06 -3.89 -11.74
C LEU A 223 -13.40 -2.84 -10.86
N ILE A 224 -12.17 -2.47 -11.22
CA ILE A 224 -11.46 -1.34 -10.61
C ILE A 224 -11.83 -0.11 -11.43
N LEU A 225 -12.55 0.83 -10.82
CA LEU A 225 -13.03 2.05 -11.48
C LEU A 225 -11.98 3.15 -11.45
N ASP A 226 -11.27 3.28 -10.33
CA ASP A 226 -10.25 4.30 -10.15
C ASP A 226 -9.20 3.82 -9.15
N ALA A 227 -7.95 4.21 -9.38
CA ALA A 227 -6.84 3.94 -8.48
C ALA A 227 -6.01 5.21 -8.35
N THR A 228 -5.70 5.63 -7.13
CA THR A 228 -4.93 6.85 -6.86
C THR A 228 -3.84 6.53 -5.85
N LEU A 229 -2.62 6.95 -6.15
CA LEU A 229 -1.50 6.87 -5.22
C LEU A 229 -1.33 8.23 -4.54
N LEU A 230 -1.54 8.27 -3.24
CA LEU A 230 -1.36 9.45 -2.40
C LEU A 230 0.05 9.42 -1.81
N VAL A 231 0.94 10.25 -2.33
CA VAL A 231 2.34 10.30 -1.90
C VAL A 231 2.50 11.47 -0.95
N ARG A 232 3.06 11.20 0.23
CA ARG A 232 3.44 12.26 1.17
C ARG A 232 4.73 12.92 0.68
N LYS A 233 4.66 14.22 0.47
CA LYS A 233 5.82 15.04 0.11
C LYS A 233 6.06 16.10 1.16
N ASP A 234 7.29 16.14 1.65
CA ASP A 234 7.71 17.05 2.71
C ASP A 234 8.62 18.14 2.17
N PHE A 235 8.43 19.36 2.69
CA PHE A 235 9.09 20.59 2.28
C PHE A 235 10.15 21.01 3.29
N LYS A 236 11.18 21.70 2.78
CA LYS A 236 12.21 22.32 3.60
C LYS A 236 12.06 23.84 3.66
N THR A 237 12.25 24.42 4.84
CA THR A 237 12.26 25.89 5.11
C THR A 237 13.33 26.63 4.32
N LYS A 238 14.48 25.98 4.10
CA LYS A 238 15.68 26.58 3.52
C LYS A 238 16.25 25.65 2.45
N PRO A 239 16.93 26.18 1.42
CA PRO A 239 17.71 25.40 0.47
C PRO A 239 18.96 24.84 1.17
N PHE A 240 18.78 23.97 2.16
CA PHE A 240 19.82 23.09 2.66
C PHE A 240 19.93 21.96 1.65
N GLN A 241 20.85 22.10 0.70
CA GLN A 241 21.40 20.96 0.00
C GLN A 241 21.95 20.02 1.07
N ILE A 242 21.46 18.78 1.12
CA ILE A 242 22.17 17.73 1.85
C ILE A 242 23.54 17.68 1.17
N CYS A 243 24.61 17.96 1.91
CA CYS A 243 25.98 17.94 1.42
C CYS A 243 26.27 16.59 0.73
N THR A 244 26.09 16.53 -0.59
CA THR A 244 26.69 15.50 -1.43
C THR A 244 28.14 15.87 -1.77
N SER A 245 28.56 17.10 -1.53
CA SER A 245 29.95 17.58 -1.45
C SER A 245 30.38 17.52 0.02
N ASP A 246 31.15 16.54 0.49
CA ASP A 246 32.60 16.45 0.27
C ASP A 246 33.11 14.99 0.36
N LYS A 247 32.22 13.99 0.30
CA LYS A 247 32.58 12.58 0.53
C LYS A 247 32.89 11.78 -0.75
N PHE A 248 32.66 12.36 -1.93
CA PHE A 248 32.99 11.74 -3.23
C PHE A 248 34.27 12.27 -3.88
N GLN A 249 34.98 13.21 -3.26
CA GLN A 249 36.28 13.69 -3.73
C GLN A 249 37.40 13.20 -2.82
N LYS A 250 37.70 11.90 -2.86
CA LYS A 250 39.02 11.35 -2.51
C LYS A 250 39.27 10.10 -3.36
N GLU A 251 39.72 10.33 -4.58
CA GLU A 251 40.85 9.58 -5.15
C GLU A 251 42.11 10.43 -4.95
#